data_AF-A0A9P8DZK2-F1
#
_entry.id   AF-A0A9P8DZK2-F1
#
_cell.length_a   1.000
_cell.length_b   1.000
_cell.length_c   1.000
_cell.angle_alpha   90.00
_cell.angle_beta   90.00
_cell.angle_gamma   90.00
#
_symmetry.space_group_name_H-M   'P 1'
#
loop_
_entity.id
_entity.type
_entity.pdbx_description
1 polymer ?
#
loop_
_entity_poly.entity_id
_entity_poly.type
_entity_poly.pdbx_seq_one_letter_code
_entity_poly.pdbx_strand_id
1 'polypeptide(L)'
;MTSQDTLQSLRAQILDNFSITMPDQLKTKIVLAHHNSTWWCIVYGNDNKPIWKTGKGCDTPELALRKMLVSSSDMVFDKFQKDGYGLDA
;
A
#
# COMPACT_ATOMS: atom_id res chain seq x y z
N MET A 1 10.50 19.48 -4.47
CA MET A 1 10.28 18.07 -4.11
C MET A 1 10.37 17.27 -5.40
N THR A 2 11.29 16.32 -5.53
CA THR A 2 11.46 15.58 -6.79
C THR A 2 10.42 14.47 -6.92
N SER A 3 10.18 13.99 -8.14
CA SER A 3 9.29 12.83 -8.37
C SER A 3 9.75 11.60 -7.58
N GLN A 4 11.06 11.41 -7.45
CA GLN A 4 11.64 10.28 -6.70
C GLN A 4 11.36 10.37 -5.20
N ASP A 5 11.47 11.56 -4.59
CA ASP A 5 11.13 11.77 -3.18
C ASP A 5 9.65 11.46 -2.92
N THR A 6 8.78 11.81 -3.87
CA THR A 6 7.34 11.55 -3.78
C THR A 6 7.04 10.06 -3.80
N LEU A 7 7.67 9.30 -4.70
CA LEU A 7 7.49 7.85 -4.78
C LEU A 7 8.03 7.12 -3.54
N GLN A 8 9.14 7.58 -2.97
CA GLN A 8 9.69 7.03 -1.73
C GLN A 8 8.79 7.31 -0.53
N SER A 9 8.28 8.54 -0.40
CA SER A 9 7.33 8.89 0.67
C SER A 9 6.05 8.06 0.60
N LEU A 10 5.48 7.87 -0.60
CA LEU A 10 4.30 7.02 -0.78
C LEU A 10 4.58 5.57 -0.38
N ARG A 11 5.74 5.01 -0.74
CA ARG A 11 6.13 3.66 -0.33
C ARG A 11 6.24 3.53 1.18
N ALA A 12 6.85 4.50 1.86
CA ALA A 12 6.98 4.49 3.32
C ALA A 12 5.61 4.46 4.01
N GLN A 13 4.70 5.35 3.63
CA GLN A 13 3.34 5.39 4.20
C GLN A 13 2.56 4.10 3.97
N ILE A 14 2.68 3.48 2.78
CA ILE A 14 2.06 2.18 2.52
C ILE A 14 2.65 1.11 3.44
N LEU A 15 3.98 1.06 3.60
CA LEU A 15 4.63 0.10 4.51
C LEU A 15 4.16 0.28 5.95
N ASP A 16 4.03 1.52 6.42
CA ASP A 16 3.52 1.85 7.75
C ASP A 16 2.09 1.30 7.93
N ASN A 17 1.19 1.51 6.97
CA ASN A 17 -0.17 0.98 7.00
C ASN A 17 -0.20 -0.56 7.06
N PHE A 18 0.65 -1.24 6.30
CA PHE A 18 0.76 -2.71 6.34
C PHE A 18 1.36 -3.22 7.67
N SER A 19 2.28 -2.46 8.28
CA SER A 19 2.82 -2.82 9.60
C SER A 19 1.75 -2.81 10.71
N ILE A 20 0.76 -1.92 10.58
CA ILE A 20 -0.38 -1.81 11.52
C ILE A 20 -1.41 -2.92 11.29
N THR A 21 -1.74 -3.19 10.02
CA THR A 21 -2.86 -4.06 9.65
C THR A 21 -2.47 -5.53 9.49
N MET A 22 -1.20 -5.81 9.21
CA MET A 22 -0.66 -7.15 9.00
C MET A 22 0.69 -7.33 9.72
N PRO A 23 0.73 -7.23 11.07
CA PRO A 23 1.99 -7.23 11.84
C PRO A 23 2.81 -8.52 11.68
N ASP A 24 2.18 -9.65 11.36
CA ASP A 24 2.88 -10.94 11.16
C ASP A 24 3.65 -11.00 9.83
N GLN A 25 3.37 -10.09 8.89
CA GLN A 25 4.03 -9.97 7.59
C GLN A 25 5.34 -9.14 7.71
N LEU A 26 6.30 -9.68 8.46
CA LEU A 26 7.61 -9.05 8.69
C LEU A 26 8.34 -8.75 7.37
N LYS A 27 8.99 -7.58 7.26
CA LYS A 27 9.78 -7.19 6.06
C LYS A 27 8.96 -7.12 4.77
N THR A 28 7.73 -6.62 4.86
CA THR A 28 6.90 -6.33 3.69
C THR A 28 7.65 -5.47 2.67
N LYS A 29 7.50 -5.78 1.37
CA LYS A 29 8.16 -5.08 0.27
C LYS A 29 7.13 -4.52 -0.70
N ILE A 30 7.40 -3.33 -1.24
CA ILE A 30 6.58 -2.72 -2.29
C ILE A 30 7.32 -2.81 -3.62
N VAL A 31 6.66 -3.41 -4.60
CA VAL A 31 7.16 -3.56 -5.96
C VAL A 31 6.24 -2.80 -6.91
N LEU A 32 6.83 -1.96 -7.75
CA LEU A 32 6.15 -1.37 -8.90
C LEU A 32 6.41 -2.25 -10.13
N ALA A 33 5.39 -2.99 -10.55
CA ALA A 33 5.44 -3.80 -11.75
C ALA A 33 4.96 -2.98 -12.94
N HIS A 34 5.67 -3.06 -14.06
CA HIS A 34 5.32 -2.40 -15.31
C HIS A 34 5.26 -3.42 -16.45
N HIS A 35 4.14 -3.46 -17.17
CA HIS A 35 3.93 -4.33 -18.33
C HIS A 35 2.90 -3.71 -19.27
N ASN A 36 3.15 -3.71 -20.59
CA ASN A 36 2.27 -3.13 -21.61
C ASN A 36 1.76 -1.72 -21.26
N SER A 37 2.68 -0.79 -20.97
CA SER A 37 2.37 0.60 -20.60
C SER A 37 1.47 0.77 -19.37
N THR A 38 1.37 -0.28 -18.55
CA THR A 38 0.48 -0.33 -17.41
C THR A 38 1.29 -0.63 -16.15
N TRP A 39 0.97 0.09 -15.08
CA TRP A 39 1.63 0.01 -13.77
C TRP A 39 0.73 -0.65 -12.73
N TRP A 40 1.34 -1.47 -11.89
CA TRP A 40 0.72 -2.03 -10.69
C TRP A 40 1.62 -1.82 -9.49
N CYS A 41 1.01 -1.61 -8.33
CA CYS A 41 1.70 -1.70 -7.05
C CYS A 41 1.37 -3.06 -6.44
N ILE A 42 2.40 -3.83 -6.10
CA ILE A 42 2.29 -5.15 -5.49
C ILE A 42 3.02 -5.12 -4.16
N VAL A 43 2.36 -5.64 -3.13
CA VAL A 43 2.89 -5.77 -1.78
C VAL A 43 3.20 -7.24 -1.54
N TYR A 44 4.43 -7.52 -1.14
CA TYR A 44 4.93 -8.86 -0.86
C TYR A 44 5.18 -9.02 0.63
N GLY A 45 4.75 -10.16 1.19
CA GLY A 45 5.02 -10.55 2.57
C GLY A 45 6.43 -11.09 2.78
N ASN A 46 6.68 -11.62 3.99
CA ASN A 46 7.99 -12.13 4.41
C ASN A 46 8.50 -13.31 3.56
N ASP A 47 7.59 -14.11 3.03
CA ASP A 47 7.82 -15.30 2.22
C ASP A 47 7.97 -14.99 0.73
N ASN A 48 8.07 -13.70 0.38
CA ASN A 48 8.06 -13.18 -0.99
C ASN A 48 6.82 -13.60 -1.79
N LYS A 49 5.69 -13.95 -1.13
CA LYS A 49 4.41 -14.10 -1.82
C LYS A 49 3.65 -12.77 -1.86
N PRO A 50 2.91 -12.50 -2.95
CA PRO A 50 2.08 -11.30 -3.02
C PRO A 50 0.94 -11.41 -2.01
N ILE A 51 0.84 -10.43 -1.12
CA ILE A 51 -0.23 -10.32 -0.13
C ILE A 51 -1.26 -9.26 -0.53
N TRP A 52 -0.86 -8.30 -1.38
CA TRP A 52 -1.78 -7.29 -1.91
C TRP A 52 -1.34 -6.81 -3.29
N LYS A 53 -2.28 -6.34 -4.10
CA LYS A 53 -2.03 -5.76 -5.42
C LYS A 53 -3.13 -4.77 -5.79
N THR A 54 -2.78 -3.70 -6.51
CA THR A 54 -3.79 -2.82 -7.13
C THR A 54 -4.63 -3.60 -8.14
N GLY A 55 -5.95 -3.64 -7.94
CA GLY A 55 -6.87 -4.46 -8.74
C GLY A 55 -6.90 -4.13 -10.24
N LYS A 56 -6.89 -2.84 -10.59
CA LYS A 56 -6.75 -2.36 -11.99
C LYS A 56 -5.37 -1.77 -12.22
N GLY A 57 -4.85 -1.98 -13.43
CA GLY A 57 -3.64 -1.31 -13.90
C GLY A 57 -3.79 0.21 -13.93
N CYS A 58 -2.67 0.91 -13.86
CA CYS A 58 -2.60 2.37 -13.80
C CYS A 58 -1.65 2.94 -14.87
N ASP A 59 -1.89 4.17 -15.29
CA ASP A 59 -1.09 4.81 -16.34
C ASP A 59 0.29 5.25 -15.85
N THR A 60 0.43 5.49 -14.54
CA THR A 60 1.68 5.96 -13.92
C THR A 60 2.04 5.17 -12.67
N PRO A 61 3.34 5.08 -12.33
CA PRO A 61 3.81 4.47 -11.08
C PRO A 61 3.27 5.19 -9.84
N GLU A 62 3.16 6.52 -9.91
CA GLU A 62 2.61 7.34 -8.81
C GLU A 62 1.14 7.01 -8.58
N LEU A 63 0.34 6.90 -9.64
CA LEU A 63 -1.08 6.54 -9.51
C LEU A 63 -1.26 5.14 -8.92
N ALA A 64 -0.41 4.19 -9.30
CA ALA A 64 -0.42 2.85 -8.72
C ALA A 64 -0.14 2.89 -7.20
N LEU A 65 0.85 3.68 -6.77
CA LEU A 65 1.14 3.86 -5.34
C LEU A 65 0.01 4.59 -4.61
N ARG A 66 -0.54 5.67 -5.17
CA ARG A 66 -1.66 6.42 -4.54
C ARG A 66 -2.88 5.54 -4.34
N LYS A 67 -3.23 4.68 -5.31
CA LYS A 67 -4.33 3.71 -5.15
C LYS A 67 -4.03 2.68 -4.07
N MET A 68 -2.79 2.20 -3.98
CA MET A 68 -2.37 1.30 -2.91
C MET A 68 -2.46 1.98 -1.54
N LEU A 69 -2.03 3.24 -1.44
CA LEU A 69 -2.09 4.02 -0.21
C LEU A 69 -3.53 4.21 0.27
N VAL A 70 -4.46 4.57 -0.62
CA VAL A 70 -5.88 4.66 -0.27
C VAL A 70 -6.38 3.30 0.25
N SER A 71 -6.13 2.23 -0.49
CA SER A 71 -6.56 0.89 -0.10
C SER A 71 -5.99 0.43 1.24
N SER A 72 -4.73 0.73 1.56
CA SER A 72 -4.13 0.35 2.85
C SER A 72 -4.56 1.27 3.99
N SER A 73 -4.84 2.55 3.70
CA SER A 73 -5.42 3.48 4.68
C SER A 73 -6.83 3.09 5.07
N ASP A 74 -7.65 2.61 4.13
CA ASP A 74 -8.99 2.08 4.43
C ASP A 74 -8.90 0.87 5.38
N MET A 75 -7.91 -0.01 5.18
CA MET A 75 -7.68 -1.14 6.10
C MET A 75 -7.27 -0.68 7.50
N VAL A 76 -6.43 0.35 7.59
CA VAL A 76 -6.04 0.95 8.87
C VAL A 76 -7.26 1.56 9.55
N PHE A 77 -8.07 2.32 8.82
CA PHE A 77 -9.30 2.91 9.31
C PHE A 77 -10.26 1.86 9.86
N ASP A 78 -10.55 0.80 9.10
CA ASP A 78 -11.40 -0.31 9.52
C ASP A 78 -10.88 -1.00 10.79
N LYS A 79 -9.56 -1.15 10.90
CA LYS A 79 -8.94 -1.72 12.10
C LYS A 79 -9.13 -0.81 13.31
N PHE A 80 -8.84 0.48 13.19
CA PHE A 80 -9.03 1.43 14.29
C PHE A 80 -10.50 1.58 14.70
N GLN A 81 -11.44 1.53 13.76
CA GLN A 81 -12.87 1.49 14.08
C GLN A 81 -13.22 0.25 14.93
N LYS A 82 -12.72 -0.94 14.55
CA LYS A 82 -12.92 -2.19 15.32
C LYS A 82 -12.26 -2.16 16.69
N ASP A 83 -11.12 -1.49 16.81
CA ASP A 83 -10.39 -1.32 18.07
C ASP A 83 -11.01 -0.24 18.97
N GLY A 84 -12.14 0.37 18.58
CA GLY A 84 -12.91 1.31 19.41
C GLY A 84 -12.48 2.77 19.29
N TYR A 85 -11.65 3.12 18.30
CA TYR A 85 -11.24 4.51 18.02
C TYR A 85 -12.15 5.20 16.99
N GLY A 86 -13.29 4.61 16.64
CA GLY A 86 -14.31 5.28 15.85
C GLY A 86 -14.86 6.49 16.60
N LEU A 87 -15.20 7.56 15.87
CA LEU A 87 -16.06 8.59 16.46
C LEU A 87 -17.39 7.93 16.77
N ASP A 88 -17.86 8.05 18.02
CA ASP A 88 -19.20 7.61 18.42
C ASP A 88 -20.21 8.22 17.42
N ALA A 89 -21.01 7.36 16.79
CA ALA A 89 -21.98 7.73 15.77
C ALA A 89 -23.16 8.52 16.36
#